data_AF-A0A2M7EKI7-F1
#
_entry.id   AF-A0A2M7EKI7-F1
#
_cell.length_a   1.000
_cell.length_b   1.000
_cell.length_c   1.000
_cell.angle_alpha   90.00
_cell.angle_beta   90.00
_cell.angle_gamma   90.00
#
_symmetry.space_group_name_H-M   'P 1'
#
loop_
_entity.id
_entity.type
_entity.pdbx_description
1 polymer ?
#
loop_
_entity_poly.entity_id
_entity_poly.type
_entity_poly.pdbx_seq_one_letter_code
_entity_poly.pdbx_strand_id
1 'polypeptide(L)'
;MYLAIGLIICLFVIIIIFSFPQFSPIPYFPSNGRDIPLILKALNIRSDQTIIDLGAGDGIVIFRAAERAFQNKCNTKFIAVEINPILL
;
A
#
# COMPACT_ATOMS: atom_id res chain seq x y z
N MET A 1 -19.60 -20.81 23.26
CA MET A 1 -19.15 -21.86 22.31
C MET A 1 -19.51 -21.50 20.87
N TYR A 2 -20.80 -21.37 20.52
CA TYR A 2 -21.22 -21.04 19.15
C TYR A 2 -20.69 -19.69 18.61
N LEU A 3 -20.65 -18.64 19.44
CA LEU A 3 -20.08 -17.34 19.05
C LEU A 3 -18.59 -17.44 18.69
N ALA A 4 -17.81 -18.19 19.47
CA ALA A 4 -16.39 -18.38 19.23
C ALA A 4 -16.14 -19.18 17.94
N ILE A 5 -16.95 -20.21 17.68
CA ILE A 5 -16.91 -20.98 16.43
C ILE A 5 -17.25 -20.07 15.24
N GLY A 6 -18.28 -19.23 15.36
CA GLY A 6 -18.65 -18.27 14.32
C GLY A 6 -17.54 -17.28 14.00
N LEU A 7 -16.85 -16.74 15.01
CA LEU A 7 -15.69 -15.86 14.83
C LEU A 7 -14.52 -16.55 14.11
N ILE A 8 -14.22 -17.80 14.47
CA ILE A 8 -13.15 -18.58 13.84
C ILE A 8 -13.48 -18.85 12.37
N ILE A 9 -14.73 -19.23 12.06
CA ILE A 9 -15.18 -19.46 10.67
C ILE A 9 -15.06 -18.16 9.86
N CYS A 10 -15.51 -17.03 10.42
CA CYS A 10 -15.42 -15.72 9.76
C CYS A 10 -13.95 -15.36 9.44
N LEU A 11 -13.05 -15.55 10.41
CA LEU A 11 -11.61 -15.32 10.22
C LEU A 11 -11.04 -16.21 9.10
N PHE A 12 -11.38 -17.50 9.08
CA PHE A 12 -10.92 -18.43 8.03
C PHE A 12 -11.43 -18.03 6.64
N VAL A 13 -12.68 -17.59 6.52
CA VAL A 13 -13.23 -17.09 5.26
C VAL A 13 -12.46 -15.87 4.77
N ILE A 14 -12.17 -14.92 5.67
CA ILE A 14 -11.35 -13.74 5.34
C ILE A 14 -9.97 -14.19 4.84
N ILE A 15 -9.28 -15.06 5.57
CA ILE A 15 -7.95 -15.55 5.19
C ILE A 15 -7.99 -16.21 3.80
N ILE A 16 -8.99 -17.05 3.53
CA ILE A 16 -9.14 -17.72 2.22
C ILE A 16 -9.31 -16.69 1.10
N ILE A 17 -10.21 -15.72 1.25
CA ILE A 17 -10.45 -14.69 0.22
C ILE A 17 -9.15 -13.93 -0.11
N PHE A 18 -8.34 -13.61 0.91
CA PHE A 18 -7.06 -12.92 0.73
C PHE A 18 -5.86 -13.84 0.42
N SER A 19 -6.00 -15.16 0.46
CA SER A 19 -4.91 -16.11 0.17
C SER A 19 -4.96 -16.69 -1.24
N PHE A 20 -6.14 -16.70 -1.87
CA PHE A 20 -6.31 -17.27 -3.21
C PHE A 20 -6.18 -16.20 -4.32
N PRO A 21 -5.25 -16.38 -5.29
CA PRO A 21 -5.00 -15.42 -6.36
C PRO A 21 -6.22 -15.13 -7.26
N GLN A 22 -7.19 -16.05 -7.30
CA GLN A 22 -8.42 -15.93 -8.07
C GLN A 22 -9.35 -14.82 -7.55
N PHE A 23 -9.21 -14.42 -6.28
CA PHE A 23 -10.03 -13.36 -5.65
C PHE A 23 -9.25 -12.06 -5.43
N SER A 24 -7.92 -12.14 -5.36
CA SER A 24 -7.00 -10.99 -5.42
C SER A 24 -5.67 -11.47 -6.01
N PRO A 25 -5.34 -11.11 -7.27
CA PRO A 25 -4.11 -11.59 -7.91
C PRO A 25 -2.84 -11.20 -7.12
N ILE A 26 -2.93 -10.10 -6.37
CA ILE A 26 -1.89 -9.57 -5.50
C ILE A 26 -2.57 -9.21 -4.16
N PRO A 27 -2.46 -10.07 -3.13
CA PRO A 27 -3.10 -9.81 -1.85
C PRO A 27 -2.52 -8.56 -1.18
N TYR A 28 -3.38 -7.84 -0.46
CA TYR A 28 -2.97 -6.63 0.26
C TYR A 28 -1.93 -6.94 1.33
N PHE A 29 -0.74 -6.37 1.18
CA PHE A 29 0.35 -6.47 2.15
C PHE A 29 1.11 -5.13 2.19
N PRO A 30 0.79 -4.23 3.12
CA PRO A 30 1.34 -2.87 3.12
C PRO A 30 2.82 -2.88 3.47
N SER A 31 3.53 -1.86 2.98
CA SER A 31 4.93 -1.62 3.37
C SER A 31 5.05 -1.42 4.87
N ASN A 32 6.09 -1.99 5.49
CA ASN A 32 6.32 -1.80 6.92
C ASN A 32 6.65 -0.32 7.20
N GLY A 33 5.95 0.29 8.15
CA GLY A 33 6.18 1.68 8.55
C GLY A 33 7.64 1.99 8.92
N ARG A 34 8.39 0.99 9.42
CA ARG A 34 9.81 1.13 9.78
C ARG A 34 10.73 1.24 8.57
N ASP A 35 10.32 0.74 7.42
CA ASP A 35 11.10 0.75 6.18
C ASP A 35 10.86 2.02 5.36
N ILE A 36 9.81 2.79 5.67
CA ILE A 36 9.46 4.03 4.97
C ILE A 36 10.65 5.00 4.88
N PRO A 37 11.42 5.30 5.95
CA PRO A 37 12.59 6.19 5.82
C PRO A 37 13.64 5.67 4.83
N LEU A 38 13.84 4.36 4.77
CA LEU A 38 14.78 3.73 3.84
C LEU A 38 14.26 3.83 2.40
N ILE A 39 12.97 3.58 2.18
CA ILE A 39 12.31 3.71 0.87
C ILE A 39 12.39 5.17 0.38
N LEU A 40 12.04 6.15 1.22
CA LEU A 40 12.10 7.57 0.86
C LEU A 40 13.53 8.01 0.53
N LYS A 41 14.52 7.48 1.25
CA LYS A 41 15.94 7.72 0.95
C LYS A 41 16.33 7.13 -0.41
N ALA A 42 15.88 5.90 -0.71
CA ALA A 42 16.17 5.23 -1.97
C ALA A 42 15.50 5.91 -3.18
N LEU A 43 14.29 6.45 -3.01
CA LEU A 43 13.59 7.21 -4.04
C LEU A 43 14.35 8.48 -4.47
N ASN A 44 15.22 9.01 -3.59
CA ASN A 44 16.04 10.21 -3.85
C ASN A 44 15.22 11.34 -4.52
N ILE A 45 14.17 11.76 -3.81
CA ILE A 45 13.14 12.67 -4.31
C ILE A 45 13.74 14.02 -4.72
N ARG A 46 13.54 14.40 -5.97
CA ARG A 46 14.00 15.64 -6.60
C ARG A 46 12.91 16.25 -7.48
N SER A 47 13.08 17.52 -7.81
CA SER A 47 12.26 18.21 -8.81
C SER A 47 12.33 17.54 -10.18
N ASP A 48 11.28 17.73 -10.97
CA ASP A 48 11.11 17.27 -12.35
C ASP A 48 11.15 15.73 -12.51
N GLN A 49 10.92 15.00 -11.43
CA GLN A 49 10.75 13.55 -11.42
C GLN A 49 9.27 13.17 -11.45
N THR A 50 9.00 11.99 -11.99
CA THR A 50 7.72 11.29 -11.82
C THR A 50 7.98 9.99 -11.08
N ILE A 51 7.29 9.79 -9.95
CA ILE A 51 7.34 8.57 -9.15
C ILE A 51 6.01 7.84 -9.33
N ILE A 52 6.09 6.56 -9.69
CA ILE A 52 4.93 5.71 -9.95
C ILE A 52 4.98 4.54 -8.96
N ASP A 53 3.90 4.35 -8.20
CA ASP A 53 3.72 3.24 -7.26
C ASP A 53 2.73 2.23 -7.84
N LEU A 54 3.21 1.04 -8.17
CA LEU A 54 2.46 -0.02 -8.85
C LEU A 54 1.98 -1.05 -7.82
N GLY A 55 0.67 -1.16 -7.64
CA GLY A 55 0.10 -1.90 -6.51
C GLY A 55 0.24 -1.10 -5.22
N ALA A 56 -0.16 0.17 -5.27
CA ALA A 56 0.09 1.15 -4.22
C ALA A 56 -0.63 0.81 -2.89
N GLY A 57 -1.61 -0.10 -2.89
CA GLY A 57 -2.29 -0.54 -1.68
C GLY A 57 -2.98 0.62 -0.97
N ASP A 58 -2.64 0.86 0.30
CA ASP A 58 -3.15 2.00 1.08
C ASP A 58 -2.45 3.34 0.76
N GLY A 59 -1.52 3.33 -0.19
CA GLY A 59 -0.77 4.51 -0.61
C GLY A 59 0.29 4.98 0.39
N ILE A 60 0.59 4.21 1.44
CA ILE A 60 1.49 4.66 2.52
C ILE A 60 2.85 5.15 1.99
N VAL A 61 3.41 4.51 0.96
CA VAL A 61 4.69 4.91 0.39
C VAL A 61 4.55 6.20 -0.41
N ILE A 62 3.63 6.24 -1.36
CA ILE A 62 3.52 7.37 -2.28
C ILE A 62 3.03 8.65 -1.61
N PHE A 63 2.14 8.56 -0.60
CA PHE A 63 1.72 9.73 0.17
C PHE A 63 2.86 10.28 1.04
N ARG A 64 3.64 9.41 1.70
CA ARG A 64 4.82 9.84 2.46
C ARG A 64 5.91 10.43 1.56
N ALA A 65 6.02 9.93 0.33
CA ALA A 65 6.92 10.51 -0.67
C ALA A 65 6.44 11.89 -1.13
N ALA A 66 5.14 12.06 -1.36
CA ALA A 66 4.54 13.36 -1.71
C ALA A 66 4.72 14.40 -0.59
N GLU A 67 4.48 14.01 0.67
CA GLU A 67 4.76 14.87 1.84
C GLU A 67 6.22 15.30 1.89
N ARG A 68 7.17 14.37 1.67
CA ARG A 68 8.60 14.68 1.64
C ARG A 68 8.96 15.62 0.49
N ALA A 69 8.41 15.43 -0.70
CA ALA A 69 8.61 16.34 -1.82
C ALA A 69 8.09 17.74 -1.51
N PHE A 70 6.91 17.84 -0.92
CA PHE A 70 6.32 19.11 -0.51
C PHE A 70 7.22 19.84 0.50
N GLN A 71 7.71 19.14 1.53
CA GLN A 71 8.66 19.69 2.50
C GLN A 71 9.96 20.17 1.85
N ASN A 72 10.45 19.44 0.85
CA ASN A 72 11.67 19.79 0.09
C ASN A 72 11.42 20.84 -1.01
N LYS A 73 10.18 21.30 -1.20
CA LYS A 73 9.76 22.22 -2.29
C LYS A 73 10.06 21.66 -3.69
N CYS A 74 9.96 20.35 -3.87
CA CYS A 74 10.08 19.70 -5.17
C CYS A 74 8.74 19.70 -5.91
N ASN A 75 8.77 19.87 -7.23
CA ASN A 75 7.61 19.76 -8.13
C ASN A 75 7.40 18.31 -8.66
N THR A 76 7.86 17.32 -7.89
CA THR A 76 7.77 15.89 -8.25
C THR A 76 6.31 15.50 -8.48
N LYS A 77 6.05 14.75 -9.56
CA LYS A 77 4.73 14.16 -9.85
C LYS A 77 4.64 12.77 -9.25
N PHE A 78 3.49 12.44 -8.69
CA PHE A 78 3.22 11.16 -8.05
C PHE A 78 2.02 10.50 -8.72
N ILE A 79 2.14 9.23 -9.09
CA ILE A 79 1.08 8.43 -9.69
C ILE A 79 0.96 7.13 -8.90
N ALA A 80 -0.20 6.90 -8.29
CA ALA A 80 -0.52 5.66 -7.59
C ALA A 80 -1.44 4.82 -8.50
N VAL A 81 -1.10 3.55 -8.70
CA VAL A 81 -1.92 2.61 -9.48
C VAL A 81 -2.29 1.44 -8.58
N GLU A 82 -3.59 1.19 -8.45
CA GLU A 82 -4.15 0.09 -7.68
C GLU A 82 -5.32 -0.52 -8.45
N ILE A 83 -5.38 -1.85 -8.48
CA ILE A 83 -6.43 -2.61 -9.16
C ILE A 83 -7.61 -2.90 -8.23
N ASN A 84 -7.35 -2.96 -6.92
CA ASN A 84 -8.36 -3.17 -5.91
C ASN A 84 -9.16 -1.88 -5.68
N PRO A 85 -10.48 -1.84 -5.97
CA PRO A 85 -11.28 -0.63 -5.88
C PRO A 85 -11.58 -0.17 -4.44
N ILE A 86 -11.15 -0.93 -3.44
CA ILE A 86 -11.31 -0.61 -2.01
C ILE A 86 -10.05 0.09 -1.45
N LEU A 87 -8.91 -0.14 -2.09
CA LEU A 87 -7.61 0.41 -1.70
C LEU A 87 -7.36 1.75 -2.41
N LEU A 88 -6.37 2.49 -1.91
CA LEU A 88 -6.11 3.94 -2.08
C LEU A 88 -7.20 4.87 -1.51
#